data_AF-A0A7C4ERF0-F1
#
_entry.id   AF-A0A7C4ERF0-F1
#
_cell.length_a   1.000
_cell.length_b   1.000
_cell.length_c   1.000
_cell.angle_alpha   90.00
_cell.angle_beta   90.00
_cell.angle_gamma   90.00
#
_symmetry.space_group_name_H-M   'P 1'
#
loop_
_entity.id
_entity.type
_entity.pdbx_description
1 polymer ?
#
loop_
_entity_poly.entity_id
_entity_poly.type
_entity_poly.pdbx_seq_one_letter_code
_entity_poly.pdbx_strand_id
1 'polypeptide(L)'
;MSDSVVHSPSARARADHGKGKNATNRGYAYRLLLGAFFASLIIGLFGIGAKDHLIQYAKDLTLRDVLVWLNPAFSEVPEELLPFGKSAVPGQSEVSHAPLSKTEADTDPFANKDNPFYGTAGHAAGPPKDSAATLFPSTREPLSGLTPPEKSSLTLPETPRGVDTTIKSPSQLAKDLGSETRQPQGTVAPSDKKDPGESSSPQSSSRKTAGTSSTEAANPQRQISPSPKKDTPDWEATPRSEKFQLPGSVLVRIQNYGGASVRWDLAVILDDSHTMGRQTKSWNPSRFQTALTFIQKLPSALNPGSRMAVRDFLCGGGKEKKEASKGCSSRLLIDWTPASSKQWKELLEKADHGGSTDPCAAVALSVKRDFHGGGGRKPRLLVITGGAAAPCASSLVVKAIESSETTKGLAVDVVAMGLGKKRQKGFSAVAHKTGGVFIEMDRPADVDHAFNRYAKILKAKVFEKVEIKNERASLSFNPHQEMSLAPGTYTVVLPLVEGLEPSKRVIPNVKVSSSETTIIDVTIRKGRPIVRIDKKQ
;
A
#
# COMPACT_ATOMS: atom_id res chain seq x y z
N MET A 1 23.40 46.89 25.68
CA MET A 1 23.20 45.78 26.62
C MET A 1 21.76 45.32 26.47
N SER A 2 21.44 44.27 25.71
CA SER A 2 22.32 43.21 25.21
C SER A 2 21.96 42.84 23.77
N ASP A 3 22.98 42.71 22.91
CA ASP A 3 22.79 42.42 21.49
C ASP A 3 22.74 40.91 21.23
N SER A 4 21.67 40.44 20.56
CA SER A 4 21.52 39.06 20.12
C SER A 4 21.81 38.95 18.62
N VAL A 5 23.06 38.61 18.28
CA VAL A 5 23.50 38.38 16.90
C VAL A 5 22.91 37.08 16.34
N VAL A 6 22.17 37.17 15.22
CA VAL A 6 21.67 36.01 14.48
C VAL A 6 22.56 35.76 13.26
N HIS A 7 23.17 34.58 13.17
CA HIS A 7 23.98 34.18 12.02
C HIS A 7 23.11 33.58 10.89
N SER A 8 23.15 34.19 9.72
CA SER A 8 22.63 33.61 8.47
C SER A 8 23.63 32.62 7.84
N PRO A 9 23.21 31.42 7.43
CA PRO A 9 24.09 30.50 6.70
C PRO A 9 24.27 30.92 5.23
N SER A 10 25.53 31.01 4.80
CA SER A 10 25.91 31.38 3.44
C SER A 10 25.63 30.26 2.42
N ALA A 11 25.01 30.60 1.29
CA ALA A 11 24.75 29.67 0.20
C ALA A 11 26.02 29.45 -0.66
N ARG A 12 26.52 28.21 -0.69
CA ARG A 12 27.58 27.80 -1.62
C ARG A 12 27.01 27.52 -3.02
N ALA A 13 27.37 28.36 -3.99
CA ALA A 13 27.22 28.04 -5.39
C ALA A 13 28.07 26.81 -5.76
N ARG A 14 27.51 25.87 -6.52
CA ARG A 14 28.26 24.80 -7.20
C ARG A 14 28.36 25.15 -8.67
N ALA A 15 29.58 25.10 -9.21
CA ALA A 15 29.83 25.26 -10.63
C ALA A 15 29.41 24.01 -11.40
N ASP A 16 28.68 24.18 -12.50
CA ASP A 16 28.36 23.11 -13.44
C ASP A 16 29.53 22.85 -14.39
N HIS A 17 29.94 21.58 -14.50
CA HIS A 17 30.91 21.13 -15.50
C HIS A 17 30.20 20.35 -16.60
N GLY A 18 30.01 20.98 -17.76
CA GLY A 18 29.52 20.29 -18.96
C GLY A 18 30.51 19.22 -19.43
N LYS A 19 30.02 18.00 -19.72
CA LYS A 19 30.78 16.94 -20.38
C LYS A 19 30.04 16.33 -21.55
N GLY A 20 30.79 16.17 -22.64
CA GLY A 20 30.32 15.90 -24.00
C GLY A 20 29.48 14.64 -24.20
N LYS A 21 28.55 14.76 -25.16
CA LYS A 21 27.88 13.64 -25.82
C LYS A 21 28.91 12.83 -26.61
N ASN A 22 29.28 11.62 -26.14
CA ASN A 22 29.94 10.57 -26.95
C ASN A 22 30.04 9.19 -26.25
N ALA A 23 29.10 8.87 -25.34
CA ALA A 23 29.19 7.68 -24.47
C ALA A 23 28.34 6.47 -24.90
N THR A 24 27.43 6.61 -25.89
CA THR A 24 26.38 5.62 -26.18
C THR A 24 26.86 4.34 -26.88
N ASN A 25 27.86 4.41 -27.77
CA ASN A 25 28.26 3.23 -28.56
C ASN A 25 29.18 2.23 -27.81
N ARG A 26 29.90 2.65 -26.75
CA ARG A 26 30.75 1.72 -25.97
C ARG A 26 29.95 0.84 -25.00
N GLY A 27 28.77 1.30 -24.55
CA GLY A 27 27.93 0.53 -23.62
C GLY A 27 27.31 -0.72 -24.25
N TYR A 28 26.97 -0.69 -25.55
CA TYR A 28 26.37 -1.82 -26.25
C TYR A 28 27.35 -2.98 -26.48
N ALA A 29 28.57 -2.68 -26.94
CA ALA A 29 29.61 -3.70 -27.14
C ALA A 29 29.96 -4.43 -25.83
N TYR A 30 30.03 -3.72 -24.71
CA TYR A 30 30.31 -4.31 -23.40
C TYR A 30 29.18 -5.23 -22.92
N ARG A 31 27.91 -4.86 -23.16
CA ARG A 31 26.75 -5.71 -22.82
C ARG A 31 26.67 -6.98 -23.66
N LEU A 32 26.98 -6.90 -24.97
CA LEU A 32 27.05 -8.07 -25.85
C LEU A 32 28.15 -9.05 -25.42
N LEU A 33 29.36 -8.54 -25.13
CA LEU A 33 30.47 -9.38 -24.64
C LEU A 33 30.16 -10.03 -23.29
N LEU A 34 29.54 -9.29 -22.36
CA LEU A 34 29.15 -9.83 -21.06
C LEU A 34 28.06 -10.91 -21.19
N GLY A 35 27.07 -10.70 -22.07
CA GLY A 35 26.04 -11.70 -22.39
C GLY A 35 26.61 -12.99 -22.99
N ALA A 36 27.52 -12.86 -23.97
CA ALA A 36 28.22 -14.00 -24.56
C ALA A 36 29.09 -14.76 -23.54
N PHE A 37 29.74 -14.04 -22.61
CA PHE A 37 30.52 -14.66 -21.54
C PHE A 37 29.64 -15.47 -20.57
N PHE A 38 28.49 -14.91 -20.15
CA PHE A 38 27.53 -15.64 -19.31
C PHE A 38 26.89 -16.84 -20.02
N ALA A 39 26.59 -16.74 -21.31
CA ALA A 39 26.09 -17.88 -22.09
C ALA A 39 27.13 -19.03 -22.14
N SER A 40 28.39 -18.72 -22.43
CA SER A 40 29.49 -19.71 -22.40
C SER A 40 29.74 -20.28 -21.00
N LEU A 41 29.64 -19.47 -19.96
CA LEU A 41 29.78 -19.91 -18.57
C LEU A 41 28.66 -20.89 -18.17
N ILE A 42 27.42 -20.64 -18.59
CA ILE A 42 26.29 -21.54 -18.36
C ILE A 42 26.50 -22.85 -19.15
N ILE A 43 26.86 -22.78 -20.44
CA ILE A 43 27.13 -23.99 -21.24
C ILE A 43 28.27 -24.83 -20.63
N GLY A 44 29.33 -24.18 -20.13
CA GLY A 44 30.43 -24.85 -19.44
C GLY A 44 30.06 -25.48 -18.10
N LEU A 45 29.30 -24.78 -17.26
CA LEU A 45 28.90 -25.26 -15.93
C LEU A 45 27.85 -26.38 -15.96
N PHE A 46 27.00 -26.42 -16.99
CA PHE A 46 25.95 -27.44 -17.14
C PHE A 46 26.33 -28.59 -18.09
N GLY A 47 27.51 -28.54 -18.72
CA GLY A 47 28.03 -29.61 -19.58
C GLY A 47 28.34 -30.93 -18.87
N ILE A 48 28.36 -30.95 -17.53
CA ILE A 48 28.67 -32.13 -16.72
C ILE A 48 27.46 -32.52 -15.85
N GLY A 49 26.58 -33.37 -16.39
CA GLY A 49 25.73 -34.25 -15.57
C GLY A 49 24.24 -33.93 -15.38
N ALA A 50 23.61 -33.07 -16.20
CA ALA A 50 22.17 -32.78 -16.07
C ALA A 50 21.40 -32.71 -17.40
N LYS A 51 21.35 -33.82 -18.16
CA LYS A 51 20.69 -33.84 -19.48
C LYS A 51 19.15 -33.77 -19.43
N ASP A 52 18.50 -34.49 -18.50
CA ASP A 52 17.07 -34.74 -18.62
C ASP A 52 16.19 -33.56 -18.15
N HIS A 53 16.57 -32.89 -17.05
CA HIS A 53 15.85 -31.70 -16.57
C HIS A 53 16.00 -30.49 -17.50
N LEU A 54 17.13 -30.37 -18.22
CA LEU A 54 17.37 -29.27 -19.15
C LEU A 54 16.48 -29.37 -20.39
N ILE A 55 16.20 -30.58 -20.88
CA ILE A 55 15.31 -30.82 -22.02
C ILE A 55 13.86 -30.46 -21.69
N GLN A 56 13.42 -30.65 -20.44
CA GLN A 56 12.10 -30.20 -20.00
C GLN A 56 12.03 -28.66 -19.99
N TYR A 57 12.99 -28.01 -19.32
CA TYR A 57 12.99 -26.55 -19.14
C TYR A 57 13.21 -25.78 -20.47
N ALA A 58 13.98 -26.35 -21.41
CA ALA A 58 14.20 -25.78 -22.73
C ALA A 58 13.02 -25.95 -23.71
N LYS A 59 12.06 -26.84 -23.41
CA LYS A 59 10.80 -26.96 -24.18
C LYS A 59 9.76 -25.91 -23.79
N ASP A 60 9.80 -25.44 -22.54
CA ASP A 60 8.82 -24.50 -21.99
C ASP A 60 9.25 -23.02 -22.10
N LEU A 61 10.51 -22.72 -22.44
CA LEU A 61 10.95 -21.35 -22.73
C LEU A 61 10.46 -20.90 -24.12
N THR A 62 9.55 -19.93 -24.16
CA THR A 62 9.19 -19.30 -25.43
C THR A 62 10.26 -18.29 -25.85
N LEU A 63 10.34 -18.01 -27.16
CA LEU A 63 11.23 -16.95 -27.67
C LEU A 63 10.90 -15.58 -27.03
N ARG A 64 9.63 -15.37 -26.66
CA ARG A 64 9.16 -14.16 -25.97
C ARG A 64 9.77 -14.03 -24.58
N ASP A 65 9.89 -15.11 -23.81
CA ASP A 65 10.52 -15.09 -22.48
C ASP A 65 12.00 -14.69 -22.57
N VAL A 66 12.71 -15.18 -23.58
CA VAL A 66 14.11 -14.82 -23.87
C VAL A 66 14.22 -13.34 -24.26
N LEU A 67 13.32 -12.85 -25.12
CA LEU A 67 13.33 -11.44 -25.57
C LEU A 67 12.97 -10.46 -24.45
N VAL A 68 11.98 -10.79 -23.60
CA VAL A 68 11.61 -10.00 -22.42
C VAL A 68 12.73 -9.97 -21.38
N TRP A 69 13.45 -11.09 -21.20
CA TRP A 69 14.62 -11.15 -20.32
C TRP A 69 15.79 -10.30 -20.84
N LEU A 70 16.04 -10.30 -22.15
CA LEU A 70 17.08 -9.50 -22.79
C LEU A 70 16.76 -7.99 -22.82
N ASN A 71 15.48 -7.63 -23.00
CA ASN A 71 15.01 -6.24 -22.93
C ASN A 71 13.53 -6.19 -22.46
N PRO A 72 13.25 -5.69 -21.25
CA PRO A 72 11.89 -5.66 -20.68
C PRO A 72 10.85 -4.90 -21.53
N ALA A 73 11.27 -3.99 -22.41
CA ALA A 73 10.38 -3.27 -23.31
C ALA A 73 9.60 -4.19 -24.29
N PHE A 74 10.07 -5.42 -24.55
CA PHE A 74 9.32 -6.39 -25.35
C PHE A 74 8.10 -6.98 -24.63
N SER A 75 7.91 -6.72 -23.34
CA SER A 75 6.70 -7.16 -22.62
C SER A 75 5.42 -6.47 -23.11
N GLU A 76 5.54 -5.24 -23.62
CA GLU A 76 4.44 -4.41 -24.12
C GLU A 76 4.12 -4.64 -25.62
N VAL A 77 4.94 -5.40 -26.34
CA VAL A 77 4.75 -5.67 -27.78
C VAL A 77 3.73 -6.80 -27.97
N PRO A 78 2.62 -6.57 -28.72
CA PRO A 78 1.70 -7.63 -29.12
C PRO A 78 2.41 -8.74 -29.90
N GLU A 79 2.06 -9.99 -29.61
CA GLU A 79 2.73 -11.19 -30.16
C GLU A 79 2.67 -11.25 -31.70
N GLU A 80 1.61 -10.66 -32.28
CA GLU A 80 1.36 -10.53 -33.71
C GLU A 80 2.35 -9.60 -34.45
N LEU A 81 3.10 -8.76 -33.72
CA LEU A 81 4.05 -7.80 -34.28
C LEU A 81 5.52 -8.24 -34.13
N LEU A 82 5.78 -9.45 -33.62
CA LEU A 82 7.13 -10.01 -33.58
C LEU A 82 7.51 -10.60 -34.95
N PRO A 83 8.71 -10.28 -35.50
CA PRO A 83 9.01 -10.47 -36.93
C PRO A 83 9.42 -11.90 -37.31
N PHE A 84 8.78 -12.94 -36.77
CA PHE A 84 8.98 -14.33 -37.18
C PHE A 84 7.66 -15.09 -37.23
N GLY A 85 7.22 -15.39 -38.47
CA GLY A 85 5.92 -16.01 -38.73
C GLY A 85 5.84 -17.50 -38.38
N LYS A 86 4.60 -17.99 -38.31
CA LYS A 86 4.24 -19.38 -38.02
C LYS A 86 4.92 -20.36 -38.99
N SER A 87 5.55 -21.41 -38.45
CA SER A 87 6.00 -22.55 -39.27
C SER A 87 4.78 -23.30 -39.81
N ALA A 88 4.75 -23.56 -41.12
CA ALA A 88 3.63 -24.19 -41.79
C ALA A 88 3.74 -25.73 -41.76
N VAL A 89 2.61 -26.39 -41.48
CA VAL A 89 2.42 -27.82 -41.79
C VAL A 89 1.79 -27.92 -43.18
N PRO A 90 2.29 -28.76 -44.09
CA PRO A 90 1.79 -28.81 -45.47
C PRO A 90 0.55 -29.71 -45.60
N GLY A 91 -0.38 -29.28 -46.46
CA GLY A 91 -1.33 -30.17 -47.14
C GLY A 91 -2.80 -30.04 -46.75
N GLN A 92 -3.52 -29.11 -47.39
CA GLN A 92 -4.60 -29.48 -48.33
C GLN A 92 -5.07 -28.28 -49.18
N SER A 93 -5.51 -28.63 -50.38
CA SER A 93 -6.14 -27.88 -51.47
C SER A 93 -7.09 -26.71 -51.12
N GLU A 94 -6.97 -25.61 -51.89
CA GLU A 94 -8.02 -25.02 -52.78
C GLU A 94 -9.43 -24.77 -52.20
N VAL A 95 -10.15 -23.66 -52.46
CA VAL A 95 -10.27 -22.80 -53.66
C VAL A 95 -10.56 -21.33 -53.27
N SER A 96 -10.26 -20.40 -54.18
CA SER A 96 -10.59 -18.96 -54.16
C SER A 96 -12.05 -18.62 -53.84
N HIS A 97 -12.30 -17.46 -53.19
CA HIS A 97 -13.09 -16.34 -53.76
C HIS A 97 -13.10 -15.10 -52.83
N ALA A 98 -12.93 -13.93 -53.43
CA ALA A 98 -13.33 -12.62 -52.93
C ALA A 98 -14.44 -12.07 -53.87
N PRO A 99 -15.10 -10.90 -53.66
CA PRO A 99 -14.85 -9.85 -52.66
C PRO A 99 -16.15 -9.21 -52.04
N LEU A 100 -16.03 -7.95 -51.56
CA LEU A 100 -17.09 -6.90 -51.40
C LEU A 100 -17.96 -6.83 -50.12
N SER A 101 -17.52 -5.97 -49.20
CA SER A 101 -18.17 -4.70 -48.73
C SER A 101 -19.68 -4.53 -48.51
N LYS A 102 -20.01 -3.59 -47.59
CA LYS A 102 -21.29 -2.87 -47.31
C LYS A 102 -22.23 -3.57 -46.31
N THR A 103 -22.38 -3.05 -45.08
CA THR A 103 -23.14 -1.88 -44.54
C THR A 103 -24.63 -2.13 -44.35
N GLU A 104 -25.13 -1.70 -43.17
CA GLU A 104 -26.56 -1.59 -42.79
C GLU A 104 -27.32 -2.95 -42.70
N ALA A 105 -28.45 -3.07 -41.99
CA ALA A 105 -28.93 -2.42 -40.76
C ALA A 105 -30.12 -3.27 -40.22
N ASP A 106 -30.43 -3.09 -38.93
CA ASP A 106 -31.76 -3.29 -38.32
C ASP A 106 -32.46 -4.68 -38.26
N THR A 107 -33.39 -4.72 -37.29
CA THR A 107 -34.53 -5.65 -37.13
C THR A 107 -34.33 -7.11 -36.69
N ASP A 108 -34.41 -7.31 -35.37
CA ASP A 108 -35.47 -8.17 -34.77
C ASP A 108 -36.85 -7.83 -35.40
N PRO A 109 -37.84 -8.76 -35.55
CA PRO A 109 -38.40 -9.48 -34.40
C PRO A 109 -39.12 -10.84 -34.66
N PHE A 110 -39.64 -11.45 -33.57
CA PHE A 110 -40.75 -12.44 -33.54
C PHE A 110 -40.50 -13.83 -34.21
N ALA A 111 -41.10 -14.95 -33.79
CA ALA A 111 -41.73 -15.30 -32.52
C ALA A 111 -41.96 -16.83 -32.42
N ASN A 112 -42.15 -17.29 -31.17
CA ASN A 112 -43.19 -18.27 -30.78
C ASN A 112 -42.99 -19.78 -31.07
N LYS A 113 -43.74 -20.55 -30.28
CA LYS A 113 -44.24 -21.93 -30.45
C LYS A 113 -43.47 -23.14 -29.91
N ASP A 114 -44.04 -23.64 -28.81
CA ASP A 114 -44.66 -24.97 -28.69
C ASP A 114 -43.77 -26.22 -28.47
N ASN A 115 -43.71 -26.61 -27.19
CA ASN A 115 -43.92 -27.98 -26.69
C ASN A 115 -44.98 -28.74 -27.54
N PRO A 116 -45.00 -30.09 -27.67
CA PRO A 116 -44.98 -30.96 -26.47
C PRO A 116 -44.55 -32.47 -26.60
N PHE A 117 -44.41 -33.10 -25.42
CA PHE A 117 -44.85 -34.48 -25.05
C PHE A 117 -44.10 -35.78 -25.47
N TYR A 118 -44.38 -36.80 -24.63
CA TYR A 118 -43.98 -38.23 -24.63
C TYR A 118 -42.50 -38.58 -24.38
N GLY A 119 -42.13 -39.53 -23.51
CA GLY A 119 -42.92 -40.24 -22.48
C GLY A 119 -42.47 -41.69 -22.22
N THR A 120 -42.65 -42.17 -20.97
CA THR A 120 -42.77 -43.60 -20.56
C THR A 120 -41.56 -44.56 -20.80
N ALA A 121 -41.34 -45.65 -20.03
CA ALA A 121 -41.85 -46.09 -18.72
C ALA A 121 -41.02 -47.26 -18.14
N GLY A 122 -41.12 -47.45 -16.81
CA GLY A 122 -41.14 -48.77 -16.13
C GLY A 122 -39.81 -49.55 -16.04
N HIS A 123 -39.64 -50.59 -15.22
CA HIS A 123 -40.39 -51.23 -14.12
C HIS A 123 -39.39 -52.29 -13.52
N ALA A 124 -39.53 -52.97 -12.39
CA ALA A 124 -40.31 -52.84 -11.14
C ALA A 124 -39.74 -53.87 -10.12
N ALA A 125 -40.35 -53.88 -8.92
CA ALA A 125 -40.35 -54.93 -7.88
C ALA A 125 -39.21 -54.87 -6.85
N GLY A 126 -39.45 -55.18 -5.57
CA GLY A 126 -40.67 -55.69 -4.93
C GLY A 126 -40.45 -55.90 -3.42
N PRO A 127 -41.52 -56.16 -2.62
CA PRO A 127 -41.60 -55.77 -1.20
C PRO A 127 -41.71 -57.03 -0.29
N PRO A 128 -42.32 -57.07 0.94
CA PRO A 128 -43.02 -56.03 1.73
C PRO A 128 -42.94 -56.10 3.30
N LYS A 129 -43.77 -55.24 3.95
CA LYS A 129 -44.45 -55.35 5.29
C LYS A 129 -43.76 -54.78 6.55
N ASP A 130 -44.46 -54.20 7.55
CA ASP A 130 -45.89 -53.85 7.72
C ASP A 130 -46.10 -52.72 8.79
N SER A 131 -47.17 -51.92 8.65
CA SER A 131 -48.12 -51.36 9.69
C SER A 131 -47.66 -50.69 11.02
N ALA A 132 -48.34 -49.71 11.66
CA ALA A 132 -49.61 -48.98 11.40
C ALA A 132 -49.71 -47.61 12.15
N ALA A 133 -50.43 -46.66 11.51
CA ALA A 133 -51.44 -45.67 11.97
C ALA A 133 -51.55 -45.12 13.42
N THR A 134 -51.91 -43.81 13.56
CA THR A 134 -53.15 -43.29 14.22
C THR A 134 -53.37 -41.76 14.05
N LEU A 135 -54.49 -41.40 13.40
CA LEU A 135 -55.44 -40.24 13.45
C LEU A 135 -55.09 -38.81 13.99
N PHE A 136 -55.68 -37.82 13.30
CA PHE A 136 -55.93 -36.41 13.70
C PHE A 136 -57.17 -36.26 14.62
N PRO A 137 -57.44 -35.05 15.19
CA PRO A 137 -58.45 -34.19 14.54
C PRO A 137 -58.10 -32.68 14.48
N SER A 138 -58.96 -31.92 13.78
CA SER A 138 -58.87 -30.48 13.51
C SER A 138 -60.01 -29.70 14.19
N THR A 139 -59.78 -28.42 14.53
CA THR A 139 -60.86 -27.45 14.84
C THR A 139 -60.48 -26.02 14.43
N ARG A 140 -61.48 -25.23 14.03
CA ARG A 140 -61.38 -23.86 13.45
C ARG A 140 -61.74 -22.75 14.45
N GLU A 141 -61.08 -21.60 14.32
CA GLU A 141 -61.58 -20.20 14.45
C GLU A 141 -62.21 -19.72 15.80
N PRO A 142 -62.47 -18.39 16.02
CA PRO A 142 -62.26 -17.20 15.15
C PRO A 142 -61.46 -16.03 15.80
N LEU A 143 -61.37 -14.89 15.08
CA LEU A 143 -60.81 -13.60 15.53
C LEU A 143 -61.65 -12.90 16.61
N SER A 144 -60.99 -12.15 17.51
CA SER A 144 -61.40 -10.80 17.99
C SER A 144 -60.43 -10.25 19.06
N GLY A 145 -60.19 -8.93 19.10
CA GLY A 145 -59.53 -8.29 20.26
C GLY A 145 -58.53 -7.16 19.96
N LEU A 146 -59.01 -5.96 19.62
CA LEU A 146 -58.22 -4.72 19.65
C LEU A 146 -58.34 -4.03 21.01
N THR A 147 -57.22 -3.82 21.72
CA THR A 147 -57.11 -2.81 22.79
C THR A 147 -55.68 -2.24 22.85
N PRO A 148 -55.48 -0.90 22.86
CA PRO A 148 -54.16 -0.29 22.96
C PRO A 148 -53.71 -0.09 24.41
N PRO A 149 -52.41 -0.18 24.73
CA PRO A 149 -51.89 0.21 26.04
C PRO A 149 -51.81 1.75 26.19
N GLU A 150 -52.02 2.17 27.42
CA GLU A 150 -52.22 3.56 27.88
C GLU A 150 -51.07 4.54 27.59
N LYS A 151 -51.44 5.82 27.58
CA LYS A 151 -50.51 6.94 27.74
C LYS A 151 -49.93 6.95 29.16
N SER A 152 -48.63 6.72 29.30
CA SER A 152 -47.90 7.05 30.53
C SER A 152 -47.03 8.28 30.32
N SER A 153 -47.45 9.39 30.91
CA SER A 153 -46.67 10.63 31.01
C SER A 153 -45.60 10.51 32.08
N LEU A 154 -44.32 10.71 31.74
CA LEU A 154 -43.25 10.88 32.72
C LEU A 154 -42.14 11.82 32.21
N THR A 155 -42.26 13.07 32.64
CA THR A 155 -41.22 13.96 33.19
C THR A 155 -39.83 13.97 32.54
N LEU A 156 -39.50 15.11 31.93
CA LEU A 156 -38.14 15.54 31.58
C LEU A 156 -37.26 15.69 32.85
N PRO A 157 -36.03 15.15 32.88
CA PRO A 157 -34.97 15.63 33.78
C PRO A 157 -34.23 16.83 33.16
N GLU A 158 -33.81 17.77 34.01
CA GLU A 158 -33.18 19.03 33.64
C GLU A 158 -31.76 18.87 33.06
N THR A 159 -31.37 19.79 32.17
CA THR A 159 -30.00 19.90 31.64
C THR A 159 -29.04 20.56 32.64
N PRO A 160 -27.92 19.92 33.01
CA PRO A 160 -26.81 20.62 33.64
C PRO A 160 -26.09 21.49 32.60
N ARG A 161 -25.87 22.77 32.93
CA ARG A 161 -25.02 23.67 32.13
C ARG A 161 -23.54 23.45 32.46
N GLY A 162 -22.67 23.60 31.45
CA GLY A 162 -21.29 24.06 31.63
C GLY A 162 -20.22 22.97 31.78
N VAL A 163 -19.63 22.56 30.65
CA VAL A 163 -18.24 22.07 30.59
C VAL A 163 -17.59 22.65 29.34
N ASP A 164 -16.56 23.49 29.52
CA ASP A 164 -15.75 24.02 28.43
C ASP A 164 -14.90 22.92 27.77
N THR A 165 -15.30 22.45 26.60
CA THR A 165 -14.47 21.55 25.79
C THR A 165 -13.52 22.34 24.89
N THR A 166 -12.37 22.73 25.43
CA THR A 166 -11.22 23.18 24.63
C THR A 166 -10.77 22.04 23.71
N ILE A 167 -11.04 22.15 22.42
CA ILE A 167 -10.69 21.14 21.41
C ILE A 167 -9.16 21.11 21.23
N LYS A 168 -8.50 20.13 21.84
CA LYS A 168 -7.06 19.87 21.61
C LYS A 168 -6.83 19.15 20.27
N SER A 169 -5.77 19.56 19.58
CA SER A 169 -5.41 19.08 18.25
C SER A 169 -4.94 17.60 18.25
N PRO A 170 -5.19 16.80 17.20
CA PRO A 170 -4.92 15.35 17.19
C PRO A 170 -3.47 14.91 17.43
N SER A 171 -2.48 15.81 17.31
CA SER A 171 -1.06 15.48 17.45
C SER A 171 -0.60 15.12 18.88
N GLN A 172 -1.45 15.22 19.90
CA GLN A 172 -1.10 14.84 21.29
C GLN A 172 -1.49 13.41 21.68
N LEU A 173 -2.38 12.73 20.95
CA LEU A 173 -2.87 11.39 21.30
C LEU A 173 -1.82 10.26 21.15
N ALA A 174 -0.62 10.58 20.67
CA ALA A 174 0.47 9.64 20.43
C ALA A 174 1.54 9.60 21.54
N LYS A 175 1.40 10.36 22.63
CA LYS A 175 2.40 10.43 23.73
C LYS A 175 1.96 9.78 25.05
N ASP A 176 0.67 9.65 25.32
CA ASP A 176 0.16 9.18 26.63
C ASP A 176 -0.01 7.65 26.76
N LEU A 177 0.72 6.86 25.96
CA LEU A 177 0.70 5.39 26.00
C LEU A 177 2.06 4.75 26.34
N GLY A 178 2.95 5.48 27.03
CA GLY A 178 4.26 4.93 27.39
C GLY A 178 5.05 5.69 28.46
N SER A 179 4.73 5.46 29.74
CA SER A 179 5.66 5.71 30.86
C SER A 179 5.17 5.12 32.21
N GLU A 180 5.12 3.79 32.34
CA GLU A 180 5.09 3.15 33.67
C GLU A 180 6.50 2.70 34.08
N THR A 181 7.31 3.66 34.55
CA THR A 181 8.66 3.41 35.05
C THR A 181 8.61 2.91 36.49
N ARG A 182 8.59 1.59 36.68
CA ARG A 182 8.82 1.00 38.02
C ARG A 182 10.28 1.14 38.43
N GLN A 183 10.53 1.90 39.49
CA GLN A 183 11.77 1.82 40.26
C GLN A 183 11.89 0.46 40.98
N PRO A 184 13.10 -0.10 41.09
CA PRO A 184 13.48 -0.98 42.20
C PRO A 184 14.23 -0.18 43.28
N GLN A 185 13.88 -0.39 44.55
CA GLN A 185 14.70 0.05 45.69
C GLN A 185 15.90 -0.89 45.89
N GLY A 186 16.98 -0.40 46.52
CA GLY A 186 18.12 -1.22 46.98
C GLY A 186 17.77 -2.06 48.22
N THR A 187 18.71 -2.62 49.00
CA THR A 187 20.15 -2.37 49.13
C THR A 187 20.80 -3.52 49.91
N VAL A 188 21.93 -4.10 49.47
CA VAL A 188 22.93 -4.76 50.35
C VAL A 188 24.33 -4.63 49.70
N ALA A 189 25.38 -4.40 50.51
CA ALA A 189 26.78 -4.24 50.11
C ALA A 189 27.67 -5.36 50.74
N PRO A 190 29.00 -5.20 50.88
CA PRO A 190 30.03 -5.16 49.85
C PRO A 190 31.05 -6.33 49.99
N SER A 191 32.04 -6.43 49.10
CA SER A 191 33.29 -7.19 49.34
C SER A 191 34.45 -6.69 48.48
N ASP A 192 35.67 -6.80 49.03
CA ASP A 192 36.88 -6.04 48.67
C ASP A 192 37.89 -6.76 47.75
N LYS A 193 38.86 -5.95 47.24
CA LYS A 193 40.20 -6.32 46.71
C LYS A 193 40.20 -7.02 45.32
N LYS A 194 41.22 -6.86 44.46
CA LYS A 194 42.56 -6.25 44.60
C LYS A 194 43.13 -5.80 43.23
N ASP A 195 43.81 -4.67 43.19
CA ASP A 195 44.81 -4.25 42.16
C ASP A 195 46.19 -4.93 42.46
N PRO A 196 47.29 -4.85 41.64
CA PRO A 196 47.71 -3.67 40.83
C PRO A 196 48.52 -3.89 39.52
N GLY A 197 48.92 -2.78 38.89
CA GLY A 197 50.05 -2.64 37.96
C GLY A 197 49.66 -1.99 36.60
N GLU A 198 50.09 -0.82 36.10
CA GLU A 198 51.09 0.25 36.39
C GLU A 198 51.92 0.52 35.10
N SER A 199 52.39 1.77 34.90
CA SER A 199 53.30 2.25 33.81
C SER A 199 52.65 2.52 32.44
N SER A 200 52.95 3.60 31.69
CA SER A 200 53.63 4.88 31.98
C SER A 200 53.34 5.90 30.86
N SER A 201 53.61 7.20 31.10
CA SER A 201 53.65 8.28 30.09
C SER A 201 55.06 8.94 30.14
N PRO A 202 55.32 10.12 29.54
CA PRO A 202 54.88 10.72 28.27
C PRO A 202 56.09 11.13 27.38
N GLN A 203 55.89 11.72 26.18
CA GLN A 203 56.86 12.72 25.68
C GLN A 203 56.33 13.73 24.65
N SER A 204 56.77 14.97 24.82
CA SER A 204 56.57 16.14 23.96
C SER A 204 57.79 16.41 23.07
N SER A 205 57.61 17.08 21.92
CA SER A 205 58.68 17.93 21.37
C SER A 205 58.15 19.10 20.53
N SER A 206 58.98 20.14 20.40
CA SER A 206 58.61 21.47 19.88
C SER A 206 59.79 22.12 19.14
N ARG A 207 59.50 22.96 18.13
CA ARG A 207 60.41 23.95 17.49
C ARG A 207 59.52 24.95 16.69
N LYS A 208 59.62 26.29 16.80
CA LYS A 208 60.74 27.24 16.49
C LYS A 208 61.27 27.06 15.05
N THR A 209 61.60 28.05 14.20
CA THR A 209 61.64 29.55 14.18
C THR A 209 62.04 29.95 12.72
N ALA A 210 61.90 31.16 12.15
CA ALA A 210 61.20 32.43 12.44
C ALA A 210 61.30 33.32 11.15
N GLY A 211 60.70 34.52 11.09
CA GLY A 211 60.87 35.44 9.94
C GLY A 211 60.04 36.73 10.02
N THR A 212 60.71 37.89 10.01
CA THR A 212 60.15 39.24 10.27
C THR A 212 60.30 40.15 9.02
N SER A 213 59.77 41.38 9.07
CA SER A 213 59.77 42.50 8.07
C SER A 213 58.76 42.35 6.93
N SER A 214 57.89 43.32 6.58
CA SER A 214 58.03 44.79 6.41
C SER A 214 58.93 45.15 5.20
N THR A 215 58.67 46.18 4.38
CA THR A 215 57.87 47.41 4.59
C THR A 215 57.39 48.01 3.24
N GLU A 216 56.40 48.90 3.30
CA GLU A 216 56.15 50.10 2.45
C GLU A 216 56.21 50.12 0.90
N ALA A 217 55.06 50.55 0.34
CA ALA A 217 54.87 51.70 -0.58
C ALA A 217 55.80 51.94 -1.79
N ALA A 218 55.20 52.03 -2.99
CA ALA A 218 55.06 53.30 -3.72
C ALA A 218 54.20 53.16 -5.01
N ASN A 219 53.30 54.11 -5.24
CA ASN A 219 52.69 54.45 -6.55
C ASN A 219 53.51 55.64 -7.10
N PRO A 220 53.83 55.76 -8.41
CA PRO A 220 52.96 56.59 -9.26
C PRO A 220 52.94 56.32 -10.80
N GLN A 221 51.75 56.49 -11.39
CA GLN A 221 51.45 57.23 -12.65
C GLN A 221 51.96 56.78 -14.05
N ARG A 222 51.15 57.22 -15.05
CA ARG A 222 51.35 57.27 -16.53
C ARG A 222 51.20 55.92 -17.27
N GLN A 223 50.72 55.87 -18.53
CA GLN A 223 50.45 56.94 -19.51
C GLN A 223 49.29 56.63 -20.47
N ILE A 224 48.81 57.66 -21.19
CA ILE A 224 47.66 57.64 -22.11
C ILE A 224 48.08 57.23 -23.53
N SER A 225 47.22 56.51 -24.27
CA SER A 225 47.07 56.64 -25.73
C SER A 225 45.73 56.09 -26.25
N PRO A 226 45.02 56.78 -27.16
CA PRO A 226 43.67 56.40 -27.63
C PRO A 226 43.66 55.80 -29.05
N SER A 227 42.65 54.96 -29.34
CA SER A 227 42.19 54.63 -30.71
C SER A 227 40.86 53.82 -30.62
N PRO A 228 40.14 53.57 -31.72
CA PRO A 228 39.23 54.54 -32.32
C PRO A 228 37.76 54.08 -32.31
N LYS A 229 36.84 54.98 -32.70
CA LYS A 229 35.41 54.71 -32.83
C LYS A 229 35.16 53.49 -33.73
N LYS A 230 34.28 52.59 -33.28
CA LYS A 230 33.63 51.57 -34.11
C LYS A 230 32.16 51.48 -33.74
N ASP A 231 31.34 51.27 -34.76
CA ASP A 231 29.90 51.54 -34.77
C ASP A 231 29.12 50.74 -33.73
N THR A 232 28.25 51.43 -33.01
CA THR A 232 27.29 50.83 -32.07
C THR A 232 26.22 50.07 -32.85
N PRO A 233 26.05 48.74 -32.68
CA PRO A 233 24.88 48.05 -33.20
C PRO A 233 23.65 48.40 -32.38
N ASP A 234 22.48 48.52 -33.01
CA ASP A 234 21.17 48.64 -32.35
C ASP A 234 20.79 47.33 -31.62
N TRP A 235 21.49 47.00 -30.52
CA TRP A 235 21.15 45.89 -29.63
C TRP A 235 20.36 46.32 -28.40
N GLU A 236 20.09 47.63 -28.21
CA GLU A 236 19.17 48.16 -27.20
C GLU A 236 17.67 47.91 -27.50
N ALA A 237 17.37 46.80 -28.18
CA ALA A 237 16.13 46.07 -27.94
C ALA A 237 16.22 45.32 -26.60
N THR A 238 16.36 46.08 -25.50
CA THR A 238 16.40 45.54 -24.13
C THR A 238 15.21 44.60 -23.96
N PRO A 239 15.42 43.30 -23.65
CA PRO A 239 14.32 42.36 -23.55
C PRO A 239 13.35 42.90 -22.50
N ARG A 240 12.09 43.11 -22.94
CA ARG A 240 11.00 43.71 -22.15
C ARG A 240 11.15 43.28 -20.70
N SER A 241 11.46 44.24 -19.82
CA SER A 241 11.75 44.00 -18.40
C SER A 241 10.87 42.85 -17.90
N GLU A 242 11.47 41.72 -17.53
CA GLU A 242 10.75 40.65 -16.86
C GLU A 242 10.30 41.25 -15.53
N LYS A 243 9.10 41.86 -15.55
CA LYS A 243 8.47 42.46 -14.39
C LYS A 243 8.38 41.33 -13.39
N PHE A 244 9.18 41.44 -12.33
CA PHE A 244 9.38 40.38 -11.37
C PHE A 244 8.02 40.10 -10.69
N GLN A 245 7.27 39.14 -11.24
CA GLN A 245 5.92 38.89 -10.78
C GLN A 245 6.04 38.22 -9.43
N LEU A 246 5.61 38.92 -8.39
CA LEU A 246 5.58 38.36 -7.05
C LEU A 246 4.66 37.14 -7.06
N PRO A 247 5.03 36.03 -6.40
CA PRO A 247 4.14 34.88 -6.31
C PRO A 247 2.82 35.32 -5.68
N GLY A 248 1.72 34.81 -6.21
CA GLY A 248 0.44 34.82 -5.50
C GLY A 248 0.39 33.65 -4.54
N SER A 249 -0.75 33.46 -3.88
CA SER A 249 -1.01 32.26 -3.10
C SER A 249 -2.44 31.75 -3.28
N VAL A 250 -2.65 30.48 -2.93
CA VAL A 250 -3.96 29.84 -2.88
C VAL A 250 -4.17 29.23 -1.51
N LEU A 251 -5.34 29.46 -0.92
CA LEU A 251 -5.79 28.82 0.32
C LEU A 251 -7.13 28.11 0.06
N VAL A 252 -7.15 26.78 0.16
CA VAL A 252 -8.37 26.00 -0.04
C VAL A 252 -8.92 25.55 1.30
N ARG A 253 -10.12 26.04 1.67
CA ARG A 253 -10.84 25.66 2.88
C ARG A 253 -12.01 24.77 2.51
N ILE A 254 -12.12 23.61 3.14
CA ILE A 254 -13.22 22.67 2.86
C ILE A 254 -14.03 22.53 4.14
N GLN A 255 -15.22 23.13 4.17
CA GLN A 255 -16.08 23.10 5.34
C GLN A 255 -16.50 21.66 5.65
N ASN A 256 -16.42 21.29 6.94
CA ASN A 256 -16.74 19.97 7.46
C ASN A 256 -15.93 18.82 6.82
N TYR A 257 -14.68 19.08 6.38
CA TYR A 257 -13.81 18.05 5.84
C TYR A 257 -13.29 17.09 6.93
N GLY A 258 -14.04 16.01 7.16
CA GLY A 258 -13.65 14.95 8.08
C GLY A 258 -12.60 13.97 7.54
N GLY A 259 -12.06 14.18 6.33
CA GLY A 259 -11.21 13.21 5.63
C GLY A 259 -11.99 12.19 4.80
N ALA A 260 -11.27 11.43 3.97
CA ALA A 260 -11.81 10.39 3.09
C ALA A 260 -11.87 9.02 3.78
N SER A 261 -12.96 8.27 3.59
CA SER A 261 -13.04 6.85 3.96
C SER A 261 -12.22 6.01 2.99
N VAL A 262 -11.22 5.28 3.50
CA VAL A 262 -10.34 4.44 2.68
C VAL A 262 -11.08 3.18 2.22
N ARG A 263 -11.07 2.89 0.93
CA ARG A 263 -11.43 1.58 0.38
C ARG A 263 -10.19 0.67 0.42
N TRP A 264 -10.31 -0.48 1.07
CA TRP A 264 -9.19 -1.39 1.28
C TRP A 264 -9.25 -2.59 0.34
N ASP A 265 -8.06 -3.05 -0.08
CA ASP A 265 -7.80 -4.43 -0.47
C ASP A 265 -7.10 -5.09 0.70
N LEU A 266 -7.87 -5.80 1.54
CA LEU A 266 -7.35 -6.46 2.75
C LEU A 266 -7.06 -7.95 2.47
N ALA A 267 -5.79 -8.31 2.35
CA ALA A 267 -5.39 -9.72 2.33
C ALA A 267 -5.16 -10.20 3.77
N VAL A 268 -5.80 -11.30 4.18
CA VAL A 268 -5.61 -11.91 5.50
C VAL A 268 -4.84 -13.22 5.35
N ILE A 269 -3.73 -13.34 6.07
CA ILE A 269 -2.98 -14.58 6.23
C ILE A 269 -3.35 -15.17 7.59
N LEU A 270 -4.02 -16.31 7.55
CA LEU A 270 -4.32 -17.15 8.70
C LEU A 270 -3.19 -18.17 8.90
N ASP A 271 -2.56 -18.14 10.07
CA ASP A 271 -1.67 -19.19 10.54
C ASP A 271 -2.51 -20.44 10.89
N ASP A 272 -2.36 -21.48 10.07
CA ASP A 272 -3.03 -22.77 10.17
C ASP A 272 -2.19 -23.80 10.95
N SER A 273 -1.11 -23.38 11.61
CA SER A 273 -0.19 -24.31 12.25
C SER A 273 -0.78 -25.08 13.43
N HIS A 274 -0.17 -26.22 13.77
CA HIS A 274 -0.54 -26.98 14.98
C HIS A 274 -0.57 -26.16 16.28
N THR A 275 0.21 -25.08 16.39
CA THR A 275 0.18 -24.20 17.60
C THR A 275 -1.10 -23.37 17.66
N MET A 276 -1.67 -23.03 16.51
CA MET A 276 -2.95 -22.33 16.42
C MET A 276 -4.11 -23.27 16.77
N GLY A 277 -4.07 -24.51 16.28
CA GLY A 277 -5.05 -25.54 16.58
C GLY A 277 -5.09 -25.99 18.05
N ARG A 278 -3.92 -26.10 18.69
CA ARG A 278 -3.78 -26.68 20.03
C ARG A 278 -4.60 -25.94 21.09
N GLN A 279 -5.67 -26.59 21.55
CA GLN A 279 -6.40 -26.19 22.74
C GLN A 279 -5.52 -26.36 23.99
N THR A 280 -5.61 -25.40 24.91
CA THR A 280 -4.94 -25.45 26.23
C THR A 280 -5.83 -24.79 27.28
N LYS A 281 -5.55 -24.97 28.57
CA LYS A 281 -6.36 -24.35 29.65
C LYS A 281 -6.46 -22.82 29.52
N SER A 282 -5.44 -22.15 28.96
CA SER A 282 -5.43 -20.70 28.70
C SER A 282 -5.95 -20.30 27.31
N TRP A 283 -6.18 -21.27 26.41
CA TRP A 283 -6.69 -21.08 25.06
C TRP A 283 -7.82 -22.10 24.80
N ASN A 284 -8.97 -21.82 25.40
CA ASN A 284 -10.25 -22.42 25.08
C ASN A 284 -11.28 -21.27 24.84
N PRO A 285 -11.82 -21.11 23.61
CA PRO A 285 -11.54 -21.89 22.41
C PRO A 285 -10.08 -21.73 21.92
N SER A 286 -9.65 -22.56 20.97
CA SER A 286 -8.28 -22.53 20.44
C SER A 286 -7.93 -21.17 19.80
N ARG A 287 -6.64 -20.91 19.59
CA ARG A 287 -6.20 -19.70 18.87
C ARG A 287 -6.78 -19.66 17.46
N PHE A 288 -6.81 -20.80 16.76
CA PHE A 288 -7.39 -20.92 15.42
C PHE A 288 -8.88 -20.54 15.41
N GLN A 289 -9.68 -21.09 16.33
CA GLN A 289 -11.11 -20.73 16.44
C GLN A 289 -11.31 -19.25 16.84
N THR A 290 -10.42 -18.72 17.68
CA THR A 290 -10.39 -17.28 18.04
C THR A 290 -10.04 -16.42 16.82
N ALA A 291 -9.12 -16.86 15.97
CA ALA A 291 -8.76 -16.21 14.72
C ALA A 291 -9.90 -16.22 13.71
N LEU A 292 -10.60 -17.35 13.53
CA LEU A 292 -11.81 -17.40 12.70
C LEU A 292 -12.88 -16.42 13.22
N THR A 293 -13.09 -16.37 14.54
CA THR A 293 -14.02 -15.40 15.18
C THR A 293 -13.60 -13.94 14.91
N PHE A 294 -12.30 -13.64 14.92
CA PHE A 294 -11.77 -12.32 14.58
C PHE A 294 -12.02 -11.99 13.09
N ILE A 295 -11.71 -12.92 12.18
CA ILE A 295 -11.89 -12.74 10.73
C ILE A 295 -13.37 -12.57 10.37
N GLN A 296 -14.28 -13.33 10.99
CA GLN A 296 -15.74 -13.20 10.81
C GLN A 296 -16.26 -11.79 11.11
N LYS A 297 -15.59 -11.04 11.99
CA LYS A 297 -15.96 -9.65 12.35
C LYS A 297 -15.37 -8.60 11.39
N LEU A 298 -14.25 -8.89 10.71
CA LEU A 298 -13.57 -7.95 9.79
C LEU A 298 -14.44 -7.33 8.68
N PRO A 299 -15.37 -8.04 8.02
CA PRO A 299 -16.19 -7.45 6.96
C PRO A 299 -17.02 -6.25 7.46
N SER A 300 -17.49 -6.28 8.72
CA SER A 300 -18.20 -5.17 9.39
C SER A 300 -17.31 -3.97 9.77
N ALA A 301 -15.98 -4.16 9.75
CA ALA A 301 -15.01 -3.12 10.03
C ALA A 301 -14.59 -2.34 8.76
N LEU A 302 -14.79 -2.90 7.57
CA LEU A 302 -14.34 -2.32 6.31
C LEU A 302 -15.34 -1.28 5.76
N ASN A 303 -14.81 -0.24 5.11
CA ASN A 303 -15.64 0.77 4.45
C ASN A 303 -16.28 0.22 3.15
N PRO A 304 -17.46 0.70 2.74
CA PRO A 304 -18.12 0.27 1.50
C PRO A 304 -17.21 0.37 0.26
N GLY A 305 -17.24 -0.65 -0.59
CA GLY A 305 -16.38 -0.77 -1.77
C GLY A 305 -14.99 -1.38 -1.51
N SER A 306 -14.67 -1.70 -0.25
CA SER A 306 -13.52 -2.56 0.10
C SER A 306 -13.80 -4.03 -0.22
N ARG A 307 -12.74 -4.80 -0.47
CA ARG A 307 -12.78 -6.27 -0.58
C ARG A 307 -11.73 -6.91 0.33
N MET A 308 -11.95 -8.17 0.66
CA MET A 308 -11.08 -8.96 1.53
C MET A 308 -10.86 -10.34 0.92
N ALA A 309 -9.67 -10.91 1.10
CA ALA A 309 -9.35 -12.30 0.80
C ALA A 309 -8.72 -12.95 2.02
N VAL A 310 -8.85 -14.27 2.16
CA VAL A 310 -8.27 -15.04 3.28
C VAL A 310 -7.49 -16.22 2.72
N ARG A 311 -6.24 -16.35 3.15
CA ARG A 311 -5.31 -17.41 2.77
C ARG A 311 -4.72 -18.09 3.98
N ASP A 312 -4.34 -19.35 3.82
CA ASP A 312 -3.38 -20.05 4.66
C ASP A 312 -2.19 -20.53 3.82
N PHE A 313 -1.15 -21.02 4.50
CA PHE A 313 0.13 -21.32 3.88
C PHE A 313 0.78 -22.57 4.49
N LEU A 314 0.86 -23.61 3.68
CA LEU A 314 1.52 -24.86 4.03
C LEU A 314 2.99 -24.81 3.58
N CYS A 315 3.87 -24.49 4.52
CA CYS A 315 5.32 -24.51 4.34
C CYS A 315 5.86 -25.91 4.63
N GLY A 316 6.54 -26.52 3.64
CA GLY A 316 7.06 -27.89 3.67
C GLY A 316 7.98 -28.18 4.86
N GLY A 317 7.39 -28.61 5.98
CA GLY A 317 8.05 -29.02 7.21
C GLY A 317 8.14 -30.54 7.33
N GLY A 318 8.35 -31.25 6.20
CA GLY A 318 8.59 -32.68 6.21
C GLY A 318 9.78 -33.01 7.10
N LYS A 319 9.65 -34.00 7.99
CA LYS A 319 10.74 -34.43 8.88
C LYS A 319 11.96 -34.97 8.12
N GLU A 320 11.77 -35.34 6.85
CA GLU A 320 12.81 -35.78 5.95
C GLU A 320 13.53 -34.59 5.30
N LYS A 321 14.86 -34.57 5.39
CA LYS A 321 15.72 -33.54 4.77
C LYS A 321 15.49 -33.33 3.27
N LYS A 322 14.93 -34.30 2.54
CA LYS A 322 14.60 -34.18 1.11
C LYS A 322 13.32 -33.40 0.82
N GLU A 323 12.41 -33.28 1.79
CA GLU A 323 11.15 -32.53 1.61
C GLU A 323 11.20 -31.09 2.13
N ALA A 324 12.19 -30.75 2.97
CA ALA A 324 12.39 -29.40 3.50
C ALA A 324 12.68 -28.32 2.44
N SER A 325 12.86 -28.71 1.17
CA SER A 325 12.98 -27.82 0.00
C SER A 325 11.65 -27.55 -0.71
N LYS A 326 10.55 -28.22 -0.34
CA LYS A 326 9.20 -27.90 -0.85
C LYS A 326 8.79 -26.53 -0.33
N GLY A 327 8.92 -25.51 -1.18
CA GLY A 327 8.56 -24.12 -0.87
C GLY A 327 7.09 -23.99 -0.42
N CYS A 328 6.78 -22.93 0.33
CA CYS A 328 5.46 -22.74 0.89
C CYS A 328 4.37 -22.67 -0.19
N SER A 329 3.43 -23.61 -0.15
CA SER A 329 2.20 -23.52 -0.94
C SER A 329 1.22 -22.58 -0.24
N SER A 330 0.42 -21.87 -1.02
CA SER A 330 -0.65 -21.02 -0.52
C SER A 330 -1.98 -21.60 -0.95
N ARG A 331 -2.88 -21.83 0.00
CA ARG A 331 -4.27 -22.16 -0.27
C ARG A 331 -5.12 -20.91 -0.03
N LEU A 332 -6.07 -20.69 -0.93
CA LEU A 332 -7.03 -19.60 -0.86
C LEU A 332 -8.26 -20.14 -0.16
N LEU A 333 -8.51 -19.71 1.08
CA LEU A 333 -9.70 -20.08 1.84
C LEU A 333 -10.90 -19.28 1.34
N ILE A 334 -10.70 -17.99 1.07
CA ILE A 334 -11.71 -17.07 0.55
C ILE A 334 -11.05 -16.15 -0.47
N ASP A 335 -11.55 -16.18 -1.70
CA ASP A 335 -11.11 -15.26 -2.77
C ASP A 335 -11.59 -13.83 -2.50
N TRP A 336 -11.07 -12.88 -3.27
CA TRP A 336 -11.32 -11.44 -3.19
C TRP A 336 -12.81 -11.05 -3.23
N THR A 337 -13.43 -11.07 -2.05
CA THR A 337 -14.87 -10.96 -1.86
C THR A 337 -15.22 -9.58 -1.29
N PRO A 338 -16.30 -8.92 -1.75
CA PRO A 338 -16.77 -7.68 -1.15
C PRO A 338 -17.07 -7.83 0.36
N ALA A 339 -16.73 -6.80 1.14
CA ALA A 339 -16.94 -6.79 2.59
C ALA A 339 -18.44 -6.91 3.00
N SER A 340 -19.38 -6.67 2.09
CA SER A 340 -20.82 -6.80 2.32
C SER A 340 -21.40 -8.20 2.08
N SER A 341 -20.57 -9.20 1.73
CA SER A 341 -21.06 -10.58 1.54
C SER A 341 -21.61 -11.16 2.85
N LYS A 342 -22.66 -11.99 2.77
CA LYS A 342 -23.20 -12.75 3.91
C LYS A 342 -22.52 -14.11 4.11
N GLN A 343 -21.78 -14.60 3.12
CA GLN A 343 -21.24 -15.96 3.05
C GLN A 343 -19.93 -16.16 3.86
N TRP A 344 -19.39 -15.11 4.49
CA TRP A 344 -18.13 -15.19 5.23
C TRP A 344 -18.09 -16.28 6.30
N LYS A 345 -19.22 -16.58 6.96
CA LYS A 345 -19.28 -17.62 7.98
C LYS A 345 -19.11 -19.02 7.37
N GLU A 346 -19.93 -19.36 6.39
CA GLU A 346 -19.95 -20.66 5.68
C GLU A 346 -18.61 -20.98 4.98
N LEU A 347 -17.94 -19.94 4.47
CA LEU A 347 -16.64 -20.09 3.82
C LEU A 347 -15.51 -20.33 4.84
N LEU A 348 -15.56 -19.68 6.01
CA LEU A 348 -14.58 -19.87 7.09
C LEU A 348 -14.76 -21.19 7.85
N GLU A 349 -15.97 -21.78 7.85
CA GLU A 349 -16.23 -23.11 8.44
C GLU A 349 -15.47 -24.24 7.71
N LYS A 350 -14.96 -24.00 6.49
CA LYS A 350 -14.11 -24.93 5.73
C LYS A 350 -12.61 -24.79 6.03
N ALA A 351 -12.22 -23.80 6.85
CA ALA A 351 -10.83 -23.61 7.22
C ALA A 351 -10.42 -24.65 8.27
N ASP A 352 -9.30 -25.33 8.02
CA ASP A 352 -8.76 -26.36 8.91
C ASP A 352 -7.32 -26.04 9.31
N HIS A 353 -6.83 -26.69 10.36
CA HIS A 353 -5.55 -26.46 10.99
C HIS A 353 -4.74 -27.76 11.10
N GLY A 354 -3.43 -27.62 11.22
CA GLY A 354 -2.50 -28.75 11.23
C GLY A 354 -1.29 -28.58 10.32
N GLY A 355 -1.10 -27.37 9.77
CA GLY A 355 0.03 -27.04 8.93
C GLY A 355 1.36 -26.96 9.69
N SER A 356 2.43 -26.99 8.89
CA SER A 356 3.69 -26.32 9.22
C SER A 356 3.69 -24.99 8.46
N THR A 357 3.82 -23.88 9.18
CA THR A 357 3.57 -22.53 8.62
C THR A 357 4.72 -21.61 9.02
N ASP A 358 5.31 -20.92 8.03
CA ASP A 358 6.14 -19.72 8.25
C ASP A 358 5.31 -18.50 7.83
N PRO A 359 4.72 -17.77 8.79
CA PRO A 359 3.90 -16.60 8.48
C PRO A 359 4.63 -15.48 7.75
N CYS A 360 5.97 -15.39 7.83
CA CYS A 360 6.72 -14.32 7.18
C CYS A 360 7.22 -14.69 5.79
N ALA A 361 7.48 -15.98 5.52
CA ALA A 361 7.52 -16.49 4.15
C ALA A 361 6.16 -16.34 3.45
N ALA A 362 5.07 -16.65 4.17
CA ALA A 362 3.70 -16.46 3.69
C ALA A 362 3.41 -15.01 3.29
N VAL A 363 3.77 -14.02 4.12
CA VAL A 363 3.68 -12.59 3.77
C VAL A 363 4.45 -12.29 2.49
N ALA A 364 5.73 -12.68 2.41
CA ALA A 364 6.57 -12.38 1.24
C ALA A 364 6.03 -12.98 -0.08
N LEU A 365 5.30 -14.10 0.00
CA LEU A 365 4.60 -14.72 -1.13
C LEU A 365 3.26 -14.04 -1.44
N SER A 366 2.45 -13.69 -0.44
CA SER A 366 1.17 -12.99 -0.59
C SER A 366 1.35 -11.61 -1.22
N VAL A 367 2.35 -10.83 -0.77
CA VAL A 367 2.78 -9.54 -1.35
C VAL A 367 2.92 -9.66 -2.88
N LYS A 368 3.56 -10.74 -3.35
CA LYS A 368 3.80 -11.03 -4.77
C LYS A 368 2.65 -11.69 -5.52
N ARG A 369 1.51 -11.98 -4.90
CA ARG A 369 0.38 -12.69 -5.55
C ARG A 369 -0.92 -11.91 -5.49
N ASP A 370 -1.19 -11.24 -4.38
CA ASP A 370 -2.52 -10.74 -4.04
C ASP A 370 -2.79 -9.30 -4.50
N PHE A 371 -1.74 -8.50 -4.67
CA PHE A 371 -1.84 -7.07 -4.99
C PHE A 371 -1.49 -6.74 -6.44
N HIS A 372 -1.96 -7.60 -7.35
CA HIS A 372 -1.99 -7.33 -8.79
C HIS A 372 -3.31 -6.67 -9.18
N GLY A 373 -3.25 -5.60 -9.98
CA GLY A 373 -4.42 -4.84 -10.44
C GLY A 373 -4.79 -3.66 -9.52
N GLY A 374 -4.35 -2.46 -9.89
CA GLY A 374 -4.51 -1.22 -9.11
C GLY A 374 -5.92 -0.63 -9.15
N GLY A 375 -6.91 -1.31 -8.57
CA GLY A 375 -8.33 -0.89 -8.56
C GLY A 375 -8.67 0.35 -7.71
N GLY A 376 -7.74 1.28 -7.50
CA GLY A 376 -7.92 2.50 -6.69
C GLY A 376 -8.13 2.27 -5.19
N ARG A 377 -8.04 1.02 -4.72
CA ARG A 377 -8.12 0.63 -3.30
C ARG A 377 -6.73 0.61 -2.70
N LYS A 378 -6.61 0.95 -1.42
CA LYS A 378 -5.32 0.88 -0.71
C LYS A 378 -5.05 -0.57 -0.30
N PRO A 379 -3.92 -1.17 -0.70
CA PRO A 379 -3.58 -2.52 -0.30
C PRO A 379 -3.17 -2.55 1.18
N ARG A 380 -3.56 -3.59 1.90
CA ARG A 380 -3.19 -3.83 3.30
C ARG A 380 -3.16 -5.34 3.55
N LEU A 381 -2.19 -5.81 4.33
CA LEU A 381 -2.05 -7.23 4.64
C LEU A 381 -2.14 -7.42 6.15
N LEU A 382 -2.95 -8.37 6.61
CA LEU A 382 -3.09 -8.75 8.01
C LEU A 382 -2.59 -10.18 8.22
N VAL A 383 -1.67 -10.38 9.17
CA VAL A 383 -1.22 -11.70 9.62
C VAL A 383 -1.87 -12.02 10.96
N ILE A 384 -2.53 -13.17 11.08
CA ILE A 384 -3.05 -13.66 12.36
C ILE A 384 -2.29 -14.93 12.73
N THR A 385 -1.50 -14.89 13.82
CA THR A 385 -0.49 -15.93 14.08
C THR A 385 -0.22 -16.24 15.55
N GLY A 386 0.03 -17.52 15.83
CA GLY A 386 0.60 -18.03 17.09
C GLY A 386 2.11 -18.25 17.01
N GLY A 387 2.69 -18.06 15.82
CA GLY A 387 4.12 -18.03 15.53
C GLY A 387 4.83 -19.34 15.82
N ALA A 388 4.32 -20.46 15.30
CA ALA A 388 4.75 -21.82 15.64
C ALA A 388 6.22 -22.14 15.35
N ALA A 389 6.68 -21.90 14.13
CA ALA A 389 7.89 -22.53 13.58
C ALA A 389 9.20 -21.74 13.82
N ALA A 390 9.22 -20.44 13.51
CA ALA A 390 10.44 -19.64 13.52
C ALA A 390 10.21 -18.19 13.99
N PRO A 391 11.23 -17.48 14.49
CA PRO A 391 11.18 -16.03 14.64
C PRO A 391 11.10 -15.37 13.25
N CYS A 392 10.13 -14.47 13.06
CA CYS A 392 9.91 -13.79 11.78
C CYS A 392 11.13 -12.97 11.31
N ALA A 393 11.63 -13.28 10.11
CA ALA A 393 12.71 -12.57 9.46
C ALA A 393 12.22 -11.27 8.78
N SER A 394 12.07 -10.19 9.55
CA SER A 394 11.49 -8.92 9.08
C SER A 394 12.12 -8.32 7.81
N SER A 395 13.41 -8.58 7.55
CA SER A 395 14.11 -8.12 6.35
C SER A 395 13.61 -8.76 5.06
N LEU A 396 13.16 -10.03 5.10
CA LEU A 396 12.62 -10.71 3.92
C LEU A 396 11.26 -10.13 3.51
N VAL A 397 10.41 -9.82 4.49
CA VAL A 397 9.11 -9.17 4.28
C VAL A 397 9.28 -7.77 3.70
N VAL A 398 10.14 -6.94 4.30
CA VAL A 398 10.40 -5.58 3.82
C VAL A 398 10.98 -5.61 2.40
N LYS A 399 11.98 -6.47 2.12
CA LYS A 399 12.54 -6.62 0.79
C LYS A 399 11.50 -7.09 -0.25
N ALA A 400 10.58 -7.97 0.12
CA ALA A 400 9.50 -8.39 -0.78
C ALA A 400 8.58 -7.21 -1.16
N ILE A 401 8.21 -6.39 -0.17
CA ILE A 401 7.36 -5.19 -0.36
C ILE A 401 8.06 -4.13 -1.20
N GLU A 402 9.34 -3.87 -0.93
CA GLU A 402 10.17 -2.92 -1.69
C GLU A 402 10.45 -3.39 -3.13
N SER A 403 10.42 -4.70 -3.38
CA SER A 403 10.69 -5.28 -4.71
C SER A 403 9.54 -5.18 -5.70
N SER A 404 8.36 -4.70 -5.29
CA SER A 404 7.20 -4.51 -6.18
C SER A 404 6.63 -3.10 -6.04
N GLU A 405 6.47 -2.42 -7.17
CA GLU A 405 5.91 -1.08 -7.24
C GLU A 405 4.43 -1.06 -6.82
N THR A 406 3.66 -2.11 -7.12
CA THR A 406 2.23 -2.19 -6.76
C THR A 406 2.02 -2.34 -5.25
N THR A 407 3.02 -2.84 -4.52
CA THR A 407 2.99 -2.98 -3.06
C THR A 407 3.79 -1.91 -2.34
N LYS A 408 4.29 -0.89 -3.03
CA LYS A 408 5.06 0.20 -2.40
C LYS A 408 4.20 0.94 -1.37
N GLY A 409 4.56 0.82 -0.10
CA GLY A 409 3.77 1.36 1.02
C GLY A 409 2.66 0.43 1.53
N LEU A 410 2.67 -0.85 1.17
CA LEU A 410 1.83 -1.88 1.80
C LEU A 410 2.15 -1.98 3.30
N ALA A 411 1.15 -1.71 4.12
CA ALA A 411 1.22 -1.97 5.56
C ALA A 411 0.94 -3.45 5.87
N VAL A 412 1.81 -4.08 6.66
CA VAL A 412 1.62 -5.43 7.20
C VAL A 412 1.25 -5.35 8.68
N ASP A 413 0.00 -5.64 8.99
CA ASP A 413 -0.48 -5.75 10.36
C ASP A 413 -0.26 -7.16 10.91
N VAL A 414 -0.13 -7.28 12.22
CA VAL A 414 -0.05 -8.57 12.91
C VAL A 414 -0.95 -8.60 14.12
N VAL A 415 -1.81 -9.61 14.20
CA VAL A 415 -2.53 -10.04 15.41
C VAL A 415 -1.83 -11.29 15.94
N ALA A 416 -1.11 -11.13 17.04
CA ALA A 416 -0.29 -12.16 17.67
C ALA A 416 -1.06 -12.83 18.81
N MET A 417 -1.39 -14.12 18.65
CA MET A 417 -2.23 -14.89 19.57
C MET A 417 -1.39 -15.76 20.51
N GLY A 418 -1.20 -15.29 21.75
CA GLY A 418 -0.48 -16.00 22.81
C GLY A 418 0.98 -16.29 22.42
N LEU A 419 1.60 -15.33 21.74
CA LEU A 419 2.94 -15.40 21.16
C LEU A 419 3.98 -15.02 22.21
N GLY A 420 4.95 -15.89 22.51
CA GLY A 420 5.97 -15.58 23.53
C GLY A 420 6.89 -14.41 23.15
N LYS A 421 7.27 -13.57 24.13
CA LYS A 421 8.10 -12.34 24.00
C LYS A 421 9.27 -12.43 23.02
N LYS A 422 10.03 -13.54 23.01
CA LYS A 422 11.16 -13.74 22.08
C LYS A 422 10.73 -13.72 20.60
N ARG A 423 9.55 -14.25 20.27
CA ARG A 423 9.00 -14.31 18.91
C ARG A 423 8.27 -13.02 18.51
N GLN A 424 7.64 -12.32 19.46
CA GLN A 424 6.97 -11.03 19.23
C GLN A 424 7.88 -10.00 18.55
N LYS A 425 9.17 -9.92 18.95
CA LYS A 425 10.14 -8.95 18.40
C LYS A 425 10.23 -8.99 16.87
N GLY A 426 10.16 -10.16 16.25
CA GLY A 426 10.23 -10.30 14.79
C GLY A 426 8.99 -9.74 14.09
N PHE A 427 7.81 -10.07 14.61
CA PHE A 427 6.52 -9.63 14.06
C PHE A 427 6.22 -8.15 14.32
N SER A 428 6.52 -7.66 15.53
CA SER A 428 6.44 -6.23 15.85
C SER A 428 7.38 -5.41 14.96
N ALA A 429 8.59 -5.91 14.66
CA ALA A 429 9.50 -5.29 13.72
C ALA A 429 8.97 -5.28 12.27
N VAL A 430 8.24 -6.31 11.82
CA VAL A 430 7.55 -6.28 10.51
C VAL A 430 6.49 -5.19 10.48
N ALA A 431 5.59 -5.16 11.48
CA ALA A 431 4.52 -4.18 11.53
C ALA A 431 5.08 -2.75 11.55
N HIS A 432 6.02 -2.47 12.45
CA HIS A 432 6.64 -1.15 12.56
C HIS A 432 7.34 -0.73 11.27
N LYS A 433 8.16 -1.59 10.64
CA LYS A 433 8.91 -1.25 9.42
C LYS A 433 8.03 -1.03 8.19
N THR A 434 6.84 -1.65 8.15
CA THR A 434 5.89 -1.51 7.03
C THR A 434 4.82 -0.45 7.27
N GLY A 435 4.79 0.21 8.43
CA GLY A 435 3.71 1.14 8.81
C GLY A 435 2.39 0.44 9.13
N GLY A 436 2.42 -0.87 9.40
CA GLY A 436 1.31 -1.63 9.97
C GLY A 436 1.26 -1.55 11.49
N VAL A 437 0.32 -2.27 12.09
CA VAL A 437 0.13 -2.34 13.54
C VAL A 437 0.40 -3.72 14.12
N PHE A 438 0.91 -3.75 15.34
CA PHE A 438 1.05 -4.96 16.14
C PHE A 438 -0.01 -4.97 17.25
N ILE A 439 -0.82 -6.01 17.28
CA ILE A 439 -1.88 -6.24 18.28
C ILE A 439 -1.60 -7.59 18.95
N GLU A 440 -1.36 -7.55 20.25
CA GLU A 440 -1.16 -8.73 21.09
C GLU A 440 -2.50 -9.18 21.67
N MET A 441 -2.71 -10.49 21.74
CA MET A 441 -3.86 -11.14 22.38
C MET A 441 -3.34 -12.31 23.20
N ASP A 442 -3.46 -12.26 24.53
CA ASP A 442 -2.96 -13.33 25.41
C ASP A 442 -3.99 -14.43 25.68
N ARG A 443 -5.29 -14.13 25.51
CA ARG A 443 -6.41 -15.04 25.75
C ARG A 443 -7.51 -14.88 24.69
N PRO A 444 -8.38 -15.88 24.50
CA PRO A 444 -9.55 -15.78 23.62
C PRO A 444 -10.50 -14.61 23.96
N ALA A 445 -10.67 -14.29 25.25
CA ALA A 445 -11.53 -13.20 25.71
C ALA A 445 -11.09 -11.80 25.21
N ASP A 446 -9.83 -11.64 24.83
CA ASP A 446 -9.28 -10.37 24.37
C ASP A 446 -9.68 -10.06 22.89
N VAL A 447 -10.36 -11.00 22.20
CA VAL A 447 -10.70 -10.92 20.77
C VAL A 447 -11.52 -9.68 20.40
N ASP A 448 -12.51 -9.30 21.20
CA ASP A 448 -13.34 -8.11 20.94
C ASP A 448 -12.57 -6.81 21.15
N HIS A 449 -11.69 -6.75 22.15
CA HIS A 449 -10.82 -5.60 22.36
C HIS A 449 -9.82 -5.44 21.20
N ALA A 450 -9.16 -6.53 20.80
CA ALA A 450 -8.25 -6.55 19.66
C ALA A 450 -8.96 -6.19 18.35
N PHE A 451 -10.15 -6.77 18.09
CA PHE A 451 -10.97 -6.45 16.92
C PHE A 451 -11.35 -4.96 16.90
N ASN A 452 -11.86 -4.42 18.01
CA ASN A 452 -12.25 -3.01 18.08
C ASN A 452 -11.06 -2.06 17.88
N ARG A 453 -9.87 -2.42 18.39
CA ARG A 453 -8.62 -1.67 18.13
C ARG A 453 -8.24 -1.72 16.64
N TYR A 454 -8.39 -2.86 15.98
CA TYR A 454 -8.11 -3.01 14.55
C TYR A 454 -9.15 -2.30 13.67
N ALA A 455 -10.44 -2.42 14.00
CA ALA A 455 -11.53 -1.78 13.29
C ALA A 455 -11.43 -0.25 13.29
N LYS A 456 -10.93 0.36 14.38
CA LYS A 456 -10.61 1.80 14.42
C LYS A 456 -9.57 2.22 13.37
N ILE A 457 -8.61 1.34 13.04
CA ILE A 457 -7.58 1.60 12.03
C ILE A 457 -8.16 1.47 10.62
N LEU A 458 -8.97 0.42 10.36
CA LEU A 458 -9.66 0.26 9.08
C LEU A 458 -10.68 1.37 8.79
N LYS A 459 -11.31 1.93 9.83
CA LYS A 459 -12.24 3.06 9.76
C LYS A 459 -11.56 4.44 9.87
N ALA A 460 -10.24 4.51 10.01
CA ALA A 460 -9.53 5.77 10.10
C ALA A 460 -9.69 6.57 8.79
N LYS A 461 -10.24 7.78 8.89
CA LYS A 461 -10.35 8.70 7.75
C LYS A 461 -8.96 9.22 7.39
N VAL A 462 -8.65 9.25 6.10
CA VAL A 462 -7.39 9.78 5.58
C VAL A 462 -7.62 11.17 5.00
N PHE A 463 -6.85 12.14 5.48
CA PHE A 463 -6.82 13.48 4.93
C PHE A 463 -6.01 13.46 3.62
N GLU A 464 -6.71 13.38 2.50
CA GLU A 464 -6.11 13.55 1.19
C GLU A 464 -5.72 15.02 0.96
N LYS A 465 -4.67 15.22 0.17
CA LYS A 465 -4.21 16.55 -0.23
C LYS A 465 -5.13 17.13 -1.30
N VAL A 466 -5.20 18.46 -1.33
CA VAL A 466 -5.64 19.19 -2.52
C VAL A 466 -4.54 19.10 -3.57
N GLU A 467 -4.90 18.87 -4.82
CA GLU A 467 -3.97 18.89 -5.95
C GLU A 467 -4.26 20.11 -6.83
N ILE A 468 -3.24 20.90 -7.17
CA ILE A 468 -3.33 22.06 -8.06
C ILE A 468 -2.53 21.77 -9.32
N LYS A 469 -3.17 21.93 -10.47
CA LYS A 469 -2.60 21.69 -11.80
C LYS A 469 -2.59 22.96 -12.63
N ASN A 470 -1.50 23.18 -13.36
CA ASN A 470 -1.49 24.01 -14.56
C ASN A 470 -0.80 23.23 -15.70
N GLU A 471 -0.57 23.88 -16.83
CA GLU A 471 0.10 23.29 -18.00
C GLU A 471 1.55 22.83 -17.74
N ARG A 472 2.18 23.27 -16.64
CA ARG A 472 3.62 23.09 -16.36
C ARG A 472 3.92 22.24 -15.13
N ALA A 473 2.97 22.11 -14.19
CA ALA A 473 3.18 21.43 -12.92
C ALA A 473 1.88 20.89 -12.30
N SER A 474 2.02 19.81 -11.53
CA SER A 474 1.04 19.40 -10.51
C SER A 474 1.68 19.52 -9.13
N LEU A 475 0.97 20.14 -8.19
CA LEU A 475 1.42 20.45 -6.84
C LEU A 475 0.39 19.97 -5.83
N SER A 476 0.80 19.52 -4.63
CA SER A 476 -0.13 19.02 -3.62
C SER A 476 0.16 19.50 -2.20
N PHE A 477 -0.88 19.94 -1.50
CA PHE A 477 -0.82 20.56 -0.18
C PHE A 477 -2.04 20.14 0.66
N ASN A 478 -1.96 20.32 1.98
CA ASN A 478 -3.07 19.93 2.85
C ASN A 478 -4.20 20.97 2.76
N PRO A 479 -5.49 20.58 2.89
CA PRO A 479 -6.57 21.53 3.08
C PRO A 479 -6.28 22.49 4.25
N HIS A 480 -6.73 23.74 4.13
CA HIS A 480 -6.46 24.84 5.07
C HIS A 480 -4.99 25.30 5.16
N GLN A 481 -4.07 24.70 4.39
CA GLN A 481 -2.73 25.23 4.19
C GLN A 481 -2.73 26.22 3.01
N GLU A 482 -2.02 27.33 3.17
CA GLU A 482 -1.75 28.27 2.09
C GLU A 482 -0.55 27.82 1.27
N MET A 483 -0.64 27.94 -0.06
CA MET A 483 0.42 27.56 -1.00
C MET A 483 0.76 28.71 -1.94
N SER A 484 2.02 29.14 -1.97
CA SER A 484 2.52 30.12 -2.93
C SER A 484 2.62 29.52 -4.34
N LEU A 485 2.18 30.27 -5.34
CA LEU A 485 2.14 29.87 -6.75
C LEU A 485 2.55 31.04 -7.64
N ALA A 486 3.12 30.73 -8.81
CA ALA A 486 3.30 31.73 -9.85
C ALA A 486 1.92 32.25 -10.32
N PRO A 487 1.79 33.53 -10.75
CA PRO A 487 0.54 34.01 -11.30
C PRO A 487 0.14 33.23 -12.56
N GLY A 488 -1.16 32.96 -12.72
CA GLY A 488 -1.66 32.12 -13.81
C GLY A 488 -3.06 31.57 -13.58
N THR A 489 -3.47 30.66 -14.46
CA THR A 489 -4.74 29.94 -14.35
C THR A 489 -4.48 28.49 -13.99
N TYR A 490 -5.21 27.99 -13.00
CA TYR A 490 -5.03 26.68 -12.38
C TYR A 490 -6.34 25.89 -12.35
N THR A 491 -6.21 24.57 -12.28
CA THR A 491 -7.28 23.64 -11.96
C THR A 491 -7.04 23.07 -10.57
N VAL A 492 -7.99 23.24 -9.67
CA VAL A 492 -7.94 22.72 -8.30
C VAL A 492 -8.74 21.42 -8.25
N VAL A 493 -8.09 20.33 -7.87
CA VAL A 493 -8.72 19.03 -7.63
C VAL A 493 -8.84 18.81 -6.13
N LEU A 494 -10.06 18.80 -5.64
CA LEU A 494 -10.38 18.56 -4.24
C LEU A 494 -10.03 17.12 -3.83
N PRO A 495 -9.70 16.86 -2.55
CA PRO A 495 -9.61 15.50 -2.02
C PRO A 495 -10.93 14.72 -2.18
N LEU A 496 -10.90 13.40 -1.97
CA LEU A 496 -12.14 12.65 -1.75
C LEU A 496 -12.84 13.20 -0.50
N VAL A 497 -14.07 13.66 -0.67
CA VAL A 497 -14.93 14.09 0.46
C VAL A 497 -16.21 13.29 0.45
N GLU A 498 -16.68 12.94 1.64
CA GLU A 498 -17.89 12.15 1.84
C GLU A 498 -19.11 12.83 1.19
N GLY A 499 -19.85 12.07 0.38
CA GLY A 499 -20.99 12.55 -0.41
C GLY A 499 -20.63 13.28 -1.70
N LEU A 500 -19.39 13.71 -1.93
CA LEU A 500 -18.98 14.39 -3.17
C LEU A 500 -18.62 13.39 -4.27
N GLU A 501 -19.32 13.47 -5.41
CA GLU A 501 -19.02 12.64 -6.57
C GLU A 501 -17.60 12.90 -7.13
N PRO A 502 -16.83 11.86 -7.54
CA PRO A 502 -15.49 12.05 -8.07
C PRO A 502 -15.41 13.02 -9.27
N SER A 503 -16.42 13.01 -10.14
CA SER A 503 -16.55 13.90 -11.31
C SER A 503 -16.74 15.37 -10.95
N LYS A 504 -17.16 15.68 -9.71
CA LYS A 504 -17.40 17.05 -9.21
C LYS A 504 -16.26 17.59 -8.35
N ARG A 505 -15.16 16.85 -8.21
CA ARG A 505 -13.97 17.28 -7.43
C ARG A 505 -13.13 18.36 -8.12
N VAL A 506 -13.35 18.61 -9.40
CA VAL A 506 -12.51 19.50 -10.23
C VAL A 506 -13.12 20.90 -10.29
N ILE A 507 -12.36 21.90 -9.85
CA ILE A 507 -12.66 23.33 -9.97
C ILE A 507 -11.71 23.91 -11.03
N PRO A 508 -12.17 24.10 -12.28
CA PRO A 508 -11.34 24.66 -13.35
C PRO A 508 -11.19 26.18 -13.22
N ASN A 509 -10.24 26.74 -13.97
CA ASN A 509 -10.10 28.18 -14.24
C ASN A 509 -9.91 29.08 -13.01
N VAL A 510 -9.28 28.56 -11.95
CA VAL A 510 -8.90 29.33 -10.75
C VAL A 510 -7.74 30.25 -11.10
N LYS A 511 -7.98 31.56 -11.08
CA LYS A 511 -6.95 32.57 -11.38
C LYS A 511 -6.19 32.97 -10.12
N VAL A 512 -4.87 32.89 -10.19
CA VAL A 512 -3.94 33.39 -9.17
C VAL A 512 -3.26 34.63 -9.72
N SER A 513 -3.41 35.76 -9.01
CA SER A 513 -2.76 37.03 -9.35
C SER A 513 -1.44 37.19 -8.59
N SER A 514 -0.54 38.02 -9.12
CA SER A 514 0.66 38.46 -8.37
C SER A 514 0.25 39.09 -7.04
N SER A 515 0.94 38.74 -5.96
CA SER A 515 0.75 39.34 -4.62
C SER A 515 -0.69 39.34 -4.08
N GLU A 516 -1.54 38.40 -4.52
CA GLU A 516 -2.88 38.18 -3.95
C GLU A 516 -3.04 36.72 -3.49
N THR A 517 -3.71 36.53 -2.35
CA THR A 517 -4.19 35.22 -1.90
C THR A 517 -5.57 34.96 -2.47
N THR A 518 -5.69 33.94 -3.34
CA THR A 518 -6.96 33.42 -3.81
C THR A 518 -7.50 32.40 -2.79
N ILE A 519 -8.56 32.75 -2.09
CA ILE A 519 -9.21 31.92 -1.08
C ILE A 519 -10.34 31.14 -1.76
N ILE A 520 -10.35 29.82 -1.59
CA ILE A 520 -11.35 28.92 -2.18
C ILE A 520 -12.10 28.23 -1.04
N ASP A 521 -13.28 28.74 -0.73
CA ASP A 521 -14.15 28.20 0.31
C ASP A 521 -15.15 27.22 -0.30
N VAL A 522 -14.98 25.94 0.00
CA VAL A 522 -15.80 24.84 -0.50
C VAL A 522 -16.75 24.36 0.59
N THR A 523 -18.06 24.39 0.30
CA THR A 523 -19.11 23.85 1.16
C THR A 523 -19.87 22.76 0.41
N ILE A 524 -19.92 21.54 0.93
CA ILE A 524 -20.65 20.44 0.27
C ILE A 524 -22.11 20.46 0.72
N ARG A 525 -23.05 20.50 -0.23
CA ARG A 525 -24.50 20.38 0.03
C ARG A 525 -25.12 19.43 -0.97
N LYS A 526 -25.88 18.44 -0.48
CA LYS A 526 -26.58 17.42 -1.31
C LYS A 526 -25.66 16.78 -2.36
N GLY A 527 -24.44 16.42 -1.95
CA GLY A 527 -23.40 15.81 -2.79
C GLY A 527 -22.74 16.71 -3.86
N ARG A 528 -23.07 18.01 -3.88
CA ARG A 528 -22.48 19.00 -4.80
C ARG A 528 -21.59 19.98 -4.03
N PRO A 529 -20.45 20.39 -4.59
CA PRO A 529 -19.61 21.43 -3.99
C PRO A 529 -20.17 22.80 -4.37
N ILE A 530 -20.45 23.63 -3.37
CA ILE A 530 -20.67 25.06 -3.52
C ILE A 530 -19.31 25.71 -3.29
N VAL A 531 -18.76 26.31 -4.33
CA VAL A 531 -17.44 26.96 -4.31
C VAL A 531 -17.63 28.47 -4.27
N ARG A 532 -16.97 29.13 -3.32
CA ARG A 532 -16.76 30.58 -3.32
C ARG A 532 -15.27 30.83 -3.55
N ILE A 533 -14.97 31.82 -4.39
CA ILE A 533 -13.59 32.23 -4.69
C ILE A 533 -13.49 33.70 -4.36
N ASP A 534 -12.80 33.99 -3.27
CA ASP A 534 -12.56 35.33 -2.75
C ASP A 534 -11.08 35.69 -2.94
N LYS A 535 -10.77 36.99 -2.90
CA LYS A 535 -9.41 37.51 -3.02
C LYS A 535 -9.06 38.30 -1.77
N LYS A 536 -7.84 38.09 -1.27
CA LYS A 536 -7.25 38.88 -0.19
C LYS A 536 -5.90 39.44 -0.65
N GLN A 537 -5.67 40.72 -0.35
CA GLN A 537 -4.38 41.41 -0.45
C GLN A 537 -3.65 41.35 0.89
#